data_AF-A0A7Z9H3Z9-F1
#
_entry.id   AF-A0A7Z9H3Z9-F1
#
_cell.length_a   1.000
_cell.length_b   1.000
_cell.length_c   1.000
_cell.angle_alpha   90.00
_cell.angle_beta   90.00
_cell.angle_gamma   90.00
#
_symmetry.space_group_name_H-M   'P 1'
#
loop_
_entity.id
_entity.type
_entity.pdbx_description
1 polymer ?
#
loop_
_entity_poly.entity_id
_entity_poly.type
_entity_poly.pdbx_seq_one_letter_code
_entity_poly.pdbx_strand_id
1 'polypeptide(L)'
;MIDQTLLPDRQRLIAIETVEAMVDAIERLAIRGAPAIGVAGAYGLCLAMRGTHTVEEARSAFQAALPRLRNVRPTAVNLQRMVERMAKMEASAELADSD
;
A
#
# COMPACT_ATOMS: atom_id res chain seq x y z
N MET A 1 0.47 0.46 13.19
CA MET A 1 -0.16 1.72 12.74
C MET A 1 -1.06 2.25 13.85
N ILE A 2 -1.14 3.56 14.11
CA ILE A 2 -2.11 4.10 15.09
C ILE A 2 -3.50 4.12 14.46
N ASP A 3 -4.52 3.61 15.15
CA ASP A 3 -5.92 3.74 14.72
C ASP A 3 -6.45 5.14 15.07
N GLN A 4 -6.46 6.03 14.09
CA GLN A 4 -6.85 7.42 14.28
C GLN A 4 -8.35 7.62 14.48
N THR A 5 -9.18 6.59 14.28
CA THR A 5 -10.63 6.68 14.54
C THR A 5 -10.96 6.71 16.03
N LEU A 6 -10.03 6.28 16.87
CA LEU A 6 -10.19 6.21 18.32
C LEU A 6 -9.62 7.43 19.06
N LEU A 7 -8.96 8.33 18.35
CA LEU A 7 -8.43 9.56 18.94
C LEU A 7 -9.53 10.63 19.09
N PRO A 8 -9.50 11.45 20.14
CA PRO A 8 -8.47 11.51 21.20
C PRO A 8 -8.69 10.53 22.36
N ASP A 9 -9.84 9.85 22.43
CA ASP A 9 -10.26 9.08 23.61
C ASP A 9 -9.36 7.89 23.93
N ARG A 10 -8.81 7.24 22.91
CA ARG A 10 -7.93 6.07 23.07
C ARG A 10 -6.88 5.99 21.98
N GLN A 11 -5.62 5.90 22.39
CA GLN A 11 -4.53 5.54 21.50
C GLN A 11 -4.40 4.02 21.42
N ARG A 12 -4.61 3.45 20.23
CA ARG A 12 -4.43 2.01 19.96
C ARG A 12 -3.57 1.79 18.72
N LEU A 13 -2.66 0.83 18.81
CA LEU A 13 -1.95 0.31 17.65
C LEU A 13 -2.70 -0.87 17.03
N ILE A 14 -2.78 -0.88 15.71
CA ILE A 14 -3.25 -2.00 14.89
C ILE A 14 -2.07 -2.55 14.07
N ALA A 15 -1.99 -3.88 14.01
CA ALA A 15 -1.06 -4.58 13.12
C ALA A 15 -1.67 -4.62 11.72
N ILE A 16 -0.87 -4.25 10.72
CA ILE A 16 -1.26 -4.30 9.31
C ILE A 16 -0.29 -5.23 8.60
N GLU A 17 -0.76 -6.44 8.31
CA GLU A 17 0.06 -7.55 7.85
C GLU A 17 -0.31 -8.04 6.45
N THR A 18 -1.47 -7.61 5.95
CA THR A 18 -1.98 -8.01 4.63
C THR A 18 -2.42 -6.78 3.84
N VAL A 19 -2.55 -6.95 2.53
CA VAL A 19 -3.11 -5.92 1.64
C VAL A 19 -4.54 -5.59 2.06
N GLU A 20 -5.34 -6.61 2.41
CA GLU A 20 -6.72 -6.48 2.87
C GLU A 20 -6.79 -5.59 4.12
N ALA A 21 -5.92 -5.83 5.10
CA ALA A 21 -5.89 -5.02 6.32
C ALA A 21 -5.47 -3.57 6.04
N MET A 22 -4.56 -3.36 5.07
CA MET A 22 -4.16 -2.01 4.67
C MET A 22 -5.30 -1.28 3.96
N VAL A 23 -6.02 -1.96 3.05
CA VAL A 23 -7.19 -1.41 2.36
C VAL A 23 -8.26 -1.03 3.39
N ASP A 24 -8.65 -1.94 4.28
CA ASP A 24 -9.62 -1.66 5.36
C ASP A 24 -9.21 -0.43 6.18
N ALA A 25 -7.94 -0.37 6.62
CA ALA A 25 -7.44 0.74 7.41
C ALA A 25 -7.54 2.10 6.68
N ILE A 26 -7.33 2.13 5.36
CA ILE A 26 -7.46 3.34 4.55
C ILE A 26 -8.94 3.70 4.33
N GLU A 27 -9.81 2.72 4.06
CA GLU A 27 -11.25 2.92 3.83
C GLU A 27 -11.95 3.47 5.06
N ARG A 28 -11.76 2.83 6.21
CA ARG A 28 -12.40 3.21 7.47
C ARG A 28 -11.73 4.40 8.17
N LEU A 29 -10.75 5.03 7.53
CA LEU A 29 -10.01 6.19 8.04
C LEU A 29 -9.20 5.91 9.32
N ALA A 30 -8.79 4.66 9.54
CA ALA A 30 -7.83 4.32 10.61
C ALA A 30 -6.49 5.02 10.40
N ILE A 31 -6.10 5.24 9.14
CA ILE A 31 -5.02 6.12 8.74
C ILE A 31 -5.56 7.25 7.87
N ARG A 32 -5.23 8.49 8.24
CA ARG A 32 -5.62 9.68 7.49
C ARG A 32 -4.55 10.77 7.48
N GLY A 33 -4.76 11.77 6.62
CA GLY A 33 -3.76 12.75 6.21
C GLY A 33 -3.12 12.38 4.88
N ALA A 34 -3.05 13.33 3.95
CA ALA A 34 -2.64 13.04 2.56
C ALA A 34 -1.23 12.40 2.45
N PRO A 35 -0.19 12.86 3.18
CA PRO A 35 1.10 12.20 3.16
C PRO A 35 1.06 10.78 3.74
N ALA A 36 0.37 10.60 4.88
CA ALA A 36 0.33 9.34 5.60
C ALA A 36 -0.40 8.23 4.81
N ILE A 37 -1.53 8.55 4.19
CA ILE A 37 -2.23 7.59 3.30
C ILE A 37 -1.35 7.24 2.09
N GLY A 38 -0.59 8.19 1.54
CA GLY A 38 0.35 7.93 0.45
C GLY A 38 1.40 6.87 0.80
N VAL A 39 2.03 7.03 1.98
CA VAL A 39 3.00 6.05 2.49
C VAL A 39 2.32 4.70 2.79
N ALA A 40 1.13 4.72 3.39
CA ALA A 40 0.38 3.51 3.70
C ALA A 40 0.05 2.69 2.44
N GLY A 41 -0.43 3.33 1.37
CA GLY A 41 -0.71 2.65 0.10
C GLY A 41 0.54 2.04 -0.54
N ALA A 42 1.65 2.79 -0.57
CA ALA A 42 2.92 2.28 -1.09
C ALA A 42 3.44 1.08 -0.25
N TYR A 43 3.36 1.16 1.07
CA TYR A 43 3.75 0.06 1.95
C TYR A 43 2.84 -1.17 1.81
N GLY A 44 1.56 -0.96 1.49
CA GLY A 44 0.63 -2.05 1.14
C GLY A 44 1.14 -2.90 -0.03
N LEU A 45 1.83 -2.30 -1.01
CA LEU A 45 2.44 -3.05 -2.11
C LEU A 45 3.61 -3.91 -1.63
N CYS A 46 4.40 -3.41 -0.68
CA CYS A 46 5.45 -4.20 -0.03
C CYS A 46 4.86 -5.40 0.75
N LEU A 47 3.71 -5.22 1.39
CA LEU A 47 3.00 -6.32 2.06
C LEU A 47 2.53 -7.38 1.07
N ALA A 48 2.15 -7.01 -0.15
CA ALA A 48 1.74 -7.96 -1.18
C ALA A 48 2.85 -8.93 -1.58
N MET A 49 4.09 -8.46 -1.63
CA MET A 49 5.28 -9.26 -1.94
C MET A 49 5.79 -10.08 -0.75
N ARG A 50 5.20 -9.91 0.44
CA ARG A 50 5.73 -10.54 1.64
C ARG A 50 5.45 -12.04 1.63
N GLY A 51 6.50 -12.83 1.75
CA GLY A 51 6.40 -14.30 1.78
C GLY A 51 6.42 -14.95 0.39
N THR A 52 6.66 -14.19 -0.68
CA THR A 52 6.98 -14.76 -1.99
C THR A 52 8.41 -15.27 -2.01
N HIS A 53 8.69 -16.27 -2.84
CA HIS A 53 9.98 -16.95 -2.90
C HIS A 53 10.76 -16.66 -4.19
N THR A 54 10.09 -16.17 -5.23
CA THR A 54 10.71 -15.77 -6.49
C THR A 54 10.37 -14.33 -6.87
N VAL A 55 11.18 -13.75 -7.78
CA VAL A 55 10.91 -12.41 -8.34
C VAL A 55 9.58 -12.39 -9.10
N GLU A 56 9.30 -13.45 -9.87
CA GLU A 56 8.04 -13.59 -10.62
C GLU A 56 6.82 -13.62 -9.69
N GLU A 57 6.89 -14.38 -8.59
CA GLU A 57 5.83 -14.41 -7.58
C GLU A 57 5.64 -13.03 -6.92
N ALA A 58 6.74 -12.36 -6.57
CA ALA A 58 6.70 -11.01 -6.00
C ALA A 58 6.04 -10.02 -6.96
N ARG A 59 6.45 -10.04 -8.24
CA ARG A 59 5.89 -9.20 -9.31
C ARG A 59 4.41 -9.46 -9.50
N SER A 60 4.01 -10.72 -9.60
CA SER A 60 2.60 -11.11 -9.75
C SER A 60 1.75 -10.61 -8.57
N ALA A 61 2.23 -10.79 -7.34
CA ALA A 61 1.54 -10.31 -6.14
C ALA A 61 1.46 -8.78 -6.07
N PHE A 62 2.55 -8.09 -6.42
CA PHE A 62 2.57 -6.63 -6.52
C PHE A 62 1.53 -6.11 -7.52
N GLN A 63 1.52 -6.66 -8.73
CA GLN A 63 0.61 -6.26 -9.81
C GLN A 63 -0.86 -6.54 -9.44
N ALA A 64 -1.14 -7.65 -8.76
CA ALA A 64 -2.48 -7.95 -8.25
C ALA A 64 -2.97 -6.97 -7.17
N ALA A 65 -2.07 -6.47 -6.32
CA ALA A 65 -2.41 -5.52 -5.25
C ALA A 65 -2.51 -4.06 -5.72
N LEU A 66 -1.78 -3.70 -6.79
CA LEU A 66 -1.71 -2.35 -7.35
C LEU A 66 -3.07 -1.67 -7.57
N PRO A 67 -4.02 -2.25 -8.34
CA PRO A 67 -5.30 -1.58 -8.59
C PRO A 67 -6.14 -1.45 -7.32
N ARG A 68 -6.02 -2.38 -6.37
CA ARG A 68 -6.74 -2.32 -5.10
C ARG A 68 -6.27 -1.12 -4.29
N LEU A 69 -4.96 -1.02 -4.04
CA LEU A 69 -4.35 0.05 -3.24
C LEU A 69 -4.43 1.42 -3.92
N ARG A 70 -4.35 1.49 -5.25
CA ARG A 70 -4.48 2.75 -6.00
C ARG A 70 -5.87 3.36 -5.86
N ASN A 71 -6.91 2.51 -5.86
CA ASN A 71 -8.29 2.94 -6.00
C ASN A 71 -9.09 2.92 -4.69
N VAL A 72 -8.49 2.53 -3.56
CA VAL A 72 -9.17 2.48 -2.24
C VAL A 72 -9.92 3.76 -1.93
N ARG A 73 -9.33 4.92 -2.26
CA ARG A 73 -9.96 6.23 -2.15
C ARG A 73 -9.68 7.05 -3.41
N PRO A 74 -10.58 7.04 -4.42
CA PRO A 74 -10.34 7.61 -5.74
C PRO A 74 -10.05 9.12 -5.78
N THR A 75 -10.36 9.86 -4.72
CA THR A 75 -10.07 11.29 -4.61
C THR A 75 -8.76 11.60 -3.87
N ALA A 76 -8.11 10.60 -3.28
CA ALA A 76 -6.86 10.78 -2.54
C ALA A 76 -5.66 10.83 -3.50
N VAL A 77 -5.41 11.99 -4.10
CA VAL A 77 -4.34 12.17 -5.10
C VAL A 77 -2.95 11.75 -4.59
N ASN A 78 -2.65 11.97 -3.30
CA ASN A 78 -1.36 11.54 -2.73
C ASN A 78 -1.23 10.01 -2.63
N LEU A 79 -2.34 9.29 -2.41
CA LEU A 79 -2.37 7.82 -2.44
C LEU A 79 -1.97 7.34 -3.83
N GLN A 80 -2.70 7.82 -4.84
CA GLN A 80 -2.46 7.47 -6.24
C GLN A 80 -1.03 7.79 -6.65
N ARG A 81 -0.54 9.00 -6.34
CA ARG A 81 0.82 9.43 -6.70
C ARG A 81 1.90 8.52 -6.13
N MET A 82 1.77 8.13 -4.86
CA MET A 82 2.77 7.28 -4.20
C MET A 82 2.71 5.83 -4.68
N VAL A 83 1.50 5.30 -4.90
CA VAL A 83 1.29 3.97 -5.47
C VAL A 83 1.81 3.90 -6.91
N GLU A 84 1.53 4.92 -7.73
CA GLU A 84 2.01 5.03 -9.10
C GLU A 84 3.53 5.17 -9.17
N ARG A 85 4.14 5.88 -8.20
CA ARG A 85 5.61 5.96 -8.11
C ARG A 85 6.23 4.58 -7.89
N MET A 86 5.62 3.72 -7.08
CA MET A 86 6.09 2.35 -6.88
C MET A 86 5.93 1.51 -8.15
N ALA A 87 4.80 1.65 -8.86
CA ALA A 87 4.58 0.96 -10.14
C ALA A 87 5.65 1.31 -11.18
N LYS A 88 6.05 2.58 -11.27
CA LYS A 88 7.14 3.02 -12.16
C LYS A 88 8.49 2.42 -11.79
N MET A 89 8.78 2.29 -10.49
CA MET A 89 10.02 1.67 -10.01
C MET A 89 10.06 0.17 -10.37
N GLU A 90 8.94 -0.52 -10.21
CA GLU A 90 8.82 -1.95 -10.54
C GLU A 90 9.04 -2.19 -12.04
N ALA A 91 8.36 -1.42 -12.90
CA ALA A 91 8.57 -1.48 -14.35
C ALA A 91 10.01 -1.14 -14.79
N SER A 92 10.70 -0.24 -14.07
CA SER A 92 12.11 0.08 -14.36
C SER A 92 13.05 -1.05 -13.94
N ALA A 93 12.70 -1.82 -12.89
CA ALA A 93 13.50 -2.96 -12.45
C ALA A 93 13.42 -4.12 -13.46
N GLU A 94 12.26 -4.34 -14.07
CA GLU A 94 12.08 -5.35 -15.12
C GLU A 94 13.00 -5.12 -16.34
N LEU A 95 13.17 -3.87 -16.75
CA LEU A 95 14.08 -3.51 -17.85
C LEU A 95 15.55 -3.79 -17.50
N ALA A 96 15.94 -3.65 -16.24
CA ALA A 96 17.31 -3.89 -15.79
C ALA A 96 17.66 -5.38 -15.63
N ASP A 97 16.66 -6.25 -15.36
CA ASP A 97 16.85 -7.70 -15.27
C ASP A 97 16.87 -8.40 -16.66
N SER A 98 16.54 -7.66 -17.72
CA SER A 98 16.47 -8.17 -19.10
C SER A 98 17.75 -7.93 -19.92
N ASP A 99 18.74 -7.22 -19.37
CA ASP A 99 20.08 -6.95 -19.93
C ASP A 99 21.15 -7.88 -19.31
#